data_AF-A0A2N7YCV3-F1
#
_entry.id   AF-A0A2N7YCV3-F1
#
_cell.length_a   1.000
_cell.length_b   1.000
_cell.length_c   1.000
_cell.angle_alpha   90.00
_cell.angle_beta   90.00
_cell.angle_gamma   90.00
#
_symmetry.space_group_name_H-M   'P 1'
#
loop_
_entity.id
_entity.type
_entity.pdbx_description
1 polymer ?
#
loop_
_entity_poly.entity_id
_entity_poly.type
_entity_poly.pdbx_seq_one_letter_code
_entity_poly.pdbx_strand_id
1 'polypeptide(L)'
;GLPRVQELFEARVPKGKAPIADVTGRVQLEDGDRFYKITIVPDDGGEEVVYDKLSKRQRLRVFKHADGRESLLADGDHVEVGQQLM
;
A
#
# COMPACT_ATOMS: atom_id res chain seq x y z
N GLY A 1 15.30 12.77 -10.64
CA GLY A 1 15.97 13.47 -11.76
C GLY A 1 14.94 13.99 -12.76
N LEU A 2 15.38 14.67 -13.81
CA LEU A 2 14.51 15.31 -14.82
C LEU A 2 13.39 14.40 -15.39
N PRO A 3 13.62 13.09 -15.68
CA PRO A 3 12.54 12.21 -16.15
C PRO A 3 11.35 12.12 -15.18
N ARG A 4 11.60 12.21 -13.87
CA ARG A 4 10.54 12.17 -12.85
C ARG A 4 9.69 13.44 -12.88
N VAL A 5 10.31 14.59 -13.12
CA VAL A 5 9.59 15.87 -13.26
C VAL A 5 8.66 15.80 -14.46
N GLN A 6 9.15 15.31 -15.59
CA GLN A 6 8.31 15.12 -16.79
C GLN A 6 7.13 14.19 -16.53
N GLU A 7 7.34 13.04 -15.87
CA GLU A 7 6.24 12.12 -15.50
C GLU A 7 5.16 12.80 -14.68
N LEU A 8 5.54 13.64 -13.71
CA LEU A 8 4.61 14.36 -12.84
C LEU A 8 3.82 15.42 -13.61
N PHE A 9 4.46 16.21 -14.47
CA PHE A 9 3.81 17.28 -15.24
C PHE A 9 2.94 16.76 -16.39
N GLU A 10 3.30 15.61 -16.97
CA GLU A 10 2.53 14.98 -18.04
C GLU A 10 1.50 13.95 -17.51
N ALA A 11 1.33 13.84 -16.19
CA ALA A 11 0.43 12.89 -15.52
C ALA A 11 0.61 11.43 -15.98
N ARG A 12 1.86 11.03 -16.28
CA ARG A 12 2.18 9.68 -16.72
C ARG A 12 2.16 8.71 -15.54
N VAL A 13 1.77 7.47 -15.80
CA VAL A 13 1.86 6.39 -14.80
C VAL A 13 3.34 6.07 -14.55
N PRO A 14 3.82 6.16 -13.30
CA PRO A 14 5.22 5.88 -13.00
C PRO A 14 5.56 4.41 -13.13
N LYS A 15 6.81 4.12 -13.51
CA LYS A 15 7.32 2.74 -13.63
C LYS A 15 7.29 1.93 -12.33
N GLY A 16 7.38 2.61 -11.18
CA GLY A 16 7.31 2.01 -9.84
C GLY A 16 6.05 2.42 -9.10
N LYS A 17 4.88 2.37 -9.76
CA LYS A 17 3.60 2.71 -9.13
C LYS A 17 3.44 1.92 -7.82
N ALA A 18 3.32 2.63 -6.71
CA ALA A 18 2.95 2.07 -5.43
C ALA A 18 1.43 2.25 -5.26
N PRO A 19 0.69 1.19 -4.90
CA PRO A 19 -0.73 1.32 -4.58
C PRO A 19 -0.91 2.15 -3.30
N ILE A 20 -2.05 2.83 -3.25
CA ILE A 20 -2.56 3.55 -2.08
C ILE A 20 -3.85 2.87 -1.63
N ALA A 21 -4.16 2.96 -0.34
CA ALA A 21 -5.42 2.47 0.21
C ALA A 21 -6.60 3.25 -0.35
N ASP A 22 -7.58 2.57 -0.94
CA ASP A 22 -8.81 3.19 -1.45
C ASP A 22 -9.81 3.49 -0.34
N VAL A 23 -9.70 2.79 0.80
CA VAL A 23 -10.58 2.88 1.97
C VAL A 23 -9.77 2.84 3.26
N THR A 24 -10.30 3.47 4.32
CA THR A 24 -9.76 3.33 5.68
C THR A 24 -10.20 1.99 6.28
N GLY A 25 -9.27 1.27 6.88
CA GLY A 25 -9.58 -0.04 7.47
C GLY A 25 -8.38 -0.85 7.92
N ARG A 26 -8.63 -2.13 8.18
CA ARG A 26 -7.60 -3.09 8.61
C ARG A 26 -7.01 -3.85 7.44
N VAL A 27 -5.69 -3.97 7.44
CA VAL A 27 -4.94 -4.72 6.44
C VAL A 27 -4.90 -6.19 6.79
N GLN A 28 -5.20 -7.03 5.80
CA GLN A 28 -4.83 -8.43 5.76
C GLN A 28 -3.71 -8.60 4.75
N LEU A 29 -2.55 -9.09 5.20
CA LEU A 29 -1.36 -9.25 4.37
C LEU A 29 -1.08 -10.73 4.13
N GLU A 30 -1.28 -11.17 2.89
CA GLU A 30 -0.92 -12.51 2.44
C GLU A 30 0.48 -12.48 1.80
N ASP A 31 1.41 -13.21 2.41
CA ASP A 31 2.78 -13.34 1.93
C ASP A 31 2.97 -14.56 1.00
N GLY A 32 2.89 -14.34 -0.31
CA GLY A 32 3.16 -15.37 -1.32
C GLY A 32 4.65 -15.50 -1.68
N ASP A 33 5.00 -16.45 -2.54
CA ASP A 33 6.41 -16.69 -2.92
C ASP A 33 7.05 -15.46 -3.62
N ARG A 34 6.38 -14.93 -4.65
CA ARG A 34 6.90 -13.81 -5.47
C ARG A 34 6.14 -12.51 -5.31
N PHE A 35 4.93 -12.58 -4.76
CA PHE A 35 4.01 -11.46 -4.69
C PHE A 35 3.36 -11.42 -3.30
N TYR A 36 3.17 -10.21 -2.79
CA TYR A 36 2.21 -9.93 -1.73
C TYR A 36 0.81 -9.82 -2.33
N LYS A 37 -0.17 -10.15 -1.51
CA LYS A 37 -1.57 -9.77 -1.70
C LYS A 37 -2.02 -9.03 -0.45
N ILE A 38 -2.61 -7.85 -0.65
CA ILE A 38 -3.11 -7.01 0.43
C ILE A 38 -4.62 -6.91 0.28
N THR A 39 -5.37 -7.26 1.31
CA THR A 39 -6.81 -7.00 1.40
C THR A 39 -7.04 -5.95 2.48
N ILE A 40 -7.84 -4.93 2.21
CA ILE A 40 -8.25 -3.95 3.21
C ILE A 40 -9.72 -4.23 3.55
N VAL A 41 -9.97 -4.53 4.82
CA VAL A 41 -11.31 -4.68 5.40
C VAL A 41 -11.74 -3.31 5.94
N PRO A 42 -12.76 -2.65 5.34
CA PRO A 42 -13.19 -1.32 5.76
C PRO A 42 -13.74 -1.29 7.19
N ASP A 43 -13.49 -0.21 7.92
CA ASP A 43 -14.04 -0.05 9.28
C ASP A 43 -15.55 0.25 9.29
N ASP A 44 -16.09 0.75 8.18
CA ASP A 44 -17.51 1.09 8.02
C ASP A 44 -18.38 -0.12 7.63
N GLY A 45 -17.78 -1.30 7.49
CA GLY A 45 -18.46 -2.53 7.07
C GLY A 45 -18.77 -2.58 5.57
N GLY A 46 -18.15 -1.72 4.77
CA GLY A 46 -18.22 -1.76 3.31
C GLY A 46 -17.54 -3.00 2.69
N GLU A 47 -17.44 -3.00 1.36
CA GLU A 47 -16.82 -4.09 0.62
C GLU A 47 -15.28 -4.10 0.78
N GLU A 48 -14.71 -5.30 0.93
CA GLU A 48 -13.26 -5.48 1.01
C GLU A 48 -12.57 -5.08 -0.30
N VAL A 49 -11.44 -4.38 -0.18
CA VAL A 49 -10.64 -3.97 -1.34
C VAL A 49 -9.39 -4.82 -1.41
N VAL A 50 -9.20 -5.51 -2.55
CA VAL A 50 -8.09 -6.45 -2.75
C VAL A 50 -7.07 -5.91 -3.75
N TYR A 51 -5.80 -5.90 -3.35
CA TYR A 51 -4.64 -5.60 -4.18
C TYR A 51 -3.80 -6.87 -4.38
N ASP A 52 -3.97 -7.48 -5.55
CA ASP A 52 -3.25 -8.69 -5.94
C ASP A 52 -1.94 -8.42 -6.68
N LYS A 53 -1.05 -9.43 -6.70
CA LYS A 53 0.16 -9.47 -7.53
C LYS A 53 1.12 -8.30 -7.27
N LEU A 54 1.27 -7.89 -6.01
CA LEU A 54 2.22 -6.86 -5.59
C LEU A 54 3.63 -7.46 -5.51
N SER A 55 4.51 -7.09 -6.43
CA SER A 55 5.84 -7.72 -6.54
C SER A 55 6.72 -7.44 -5.31
N LYS A 56 7.27 -8.50 -4.69
CA LYS A 56 8.22 -8.39 -3.57
C LYS A 56 9.50 -7.59 -3.84
N ARG A 57 9.80 -7.30 -5.11
CA ARG A 57 10.90 -6.39 -5.49
C ARG A 57 10.66 -4.96 -5.01
N GLN A 58 9.40 -4.57 -4.89
CA GLN A 58 9.01 -3.35 -4.18
C GLN A 58 8.87 -3.73 -2.70
N ARG A 59 9.49 -2.94 -1.84
CA ARG A 59 9.38 -3.15 -0.39
C ARG A 59 8.00 -2.68 0.06
N LEU A 60 7.52 -3.19 1.18
CA LEU A 60 6.36 -2.62 1.87
C LEU A 60 6.73 -1.27 2.46
N ARG A 61 5.76 -0.36 2.58
CA ARG A 61 6.01 0.96 3.15
C ARG A 61 6.30 0.82 4.65
N VAL A 62 7.11 1.73 5.19
CA VAL A 62 7.34 1.86 6.63
C VAL A 62 6.21 2.69 7.26
N PHE A 63 5.56 2.12 8.26
CA PHE A 63 4.45 2.70 9.02
C PHE A 63 4.92 3.12 10.41
N LYS A 64 4.41 4.27 10.87
CA LYS A 64 4.51 4.70 12.26
C LYS A 64 3.28 4.21 12.99
N HIS A 65 3.50 3.32 13.94
CA HIS A 65 2.47 2.82 14.83
C HIS A 65 2.11 3.86 15.88
N ALA A 66 0.90 3.74 16.45
CA ALA A 66 0.44 4.62 17.52
C ALA A 66 1.33 4.56 18.78
N ASP A 67 2.06 3.45 18.97
CA ASP A 67 3.05 3.28 20.04
C ASP A 67 4.40 3.97 19.75
N GLY A 68 4.51 4.66 18.61
CA GLY A 68 5.71 5.38 18.17
C GLY A 68 6.76 4.52 17.47
N ARG A 69 6.52 3.21 17.30
CA ARG A 69 7.45 2.33 16.57
C ARG A 69 7.30 2.52 15.07
N GLU A 70 8.42 2.39 14.37
CA GLU A 70 8.45 2.29 12.91
C GLU A 70 8.63 0.82 12.53
N SER A 71 7.69 0.25 11.77
CA SER A 71 7.85 -1.08 11.17
C SER A 71 7.36 -1.09 9.73
N LEU A 72 7.64 -2.17 9.00
CA LEU A 72 6.97 -2.41 7.72
C LEU A 72 5.48 -2.62 7.98
N LEU A 73 4.66 -2.34 6.95
CA LEU A 73 3.26 -2.74 6.93
C LEU A 73 3.15 -4.23 7.26
N ALA A 74 2.30 -4.54 8.23
CA ALA A 74 2.05 -5.89 8.69
C ALA A 74 0.55 -6.23 8.63
N ASP A 75 0.27 -7.53 8.77
CA ASP A 75 -1.08 -8.03 8.96
C ASP A 75 -1.70 -7.44 10.24
N GLY A 76 -2.94 -6.98 10.16
CA GLY A 76 -3.68 -6.36 11.27
C GLY A 76 -3.47 -4.85 11.43
N ASP A 77 -2.54 -4.25 10.67
CA ASP A 77 -2.30 -2.80 10.70
C ASP A 77 -3.53 -2.02 10.23
N HIS A 78 -3.74 -0.85 10.82
CA HIS A 78 -4.79 0.08 10.42
C HIS A 78 -4.22 1.10 9.44
N VAL A 79 -4.92 1.35 8.34
CA VAL A 79 -4.52 2.27 7.28
C VAL A 79 -5.64 3.26 6.99
N GLU A 80 -5.24 4.48 6.64
CA GLU A 80 -6.17 5.54 6.23
C GLU A 80 -6.28 5.60 4.70
N VAL A 81 -7.43 6.10 4.21
CA VAL A 81 -7.63 6.39 2.78
C VAL A 81 -6.50 7.26 2.22
N GLY A 82 -5.98 6.87 1.05
CA GLY A 82 -4.87 7.52 0.37
C GLY A 82 -3.48 7.12 0.90
N GLN A 83 -3.39 6.26 1.91
CA GLN A 83 -2.11 5.82 2.44
C GLN A 83 -1.41 4.83 1.50
N GLN A 84 -0.20 5.17 1.04
CA GLN A 84 0.65 4.28 0.25
C GLN A 84 0.99 2.99 1.01
N LEU A 85 0.97 1.85 0.33
CA LEU A 85 1.11 0.51 0.93
C LEU A 85 2.51 -0.12 0.72
N MET A 86 3.21 0.32 -0.33
CA MET A 86 4.52 -0.18 -0.76
C MET A 86 5.55 0.94 -0.73
#